data_AF-A0A9X6SYD3-F1
#
_entry.id   AF-A0A9X6SYD3-F1
#
_cell.length_a   1.000
_cell.length_b   1.000
_cell.length_c   1.000
_cell.angle_alpha   90.00
_cell.angle_beta   90.00
_cell.angle_gamma   90.00
#
_symmetry.space_group_name_H-M   'P 1'
#
loop_
_entity.id
_entity.type
_entity.pdbx_description
1 polymer ?
#
loop_
_entity_poly.entity_id
_entity_poly.type
_entity_poly.pdbx_seq_one_letter_code
_entity_poly.pdbx_strand_id
1 'polypeptide(L)'
;MNHQLISKRVKEIRTEILKMSQSEFINALGLKSKSAVSMWENEEIDKCPSRKTSLDIAKLANVSVSYVLGESDEKNPELTAKDDLEQVMIDIRSKNPDKQKELIEMIKQLVKISGD
;
A
#
# COMPACT_ATOMS: atom_id res chain seq x y z
N MET A 1 -12.65 -8.05 -12.77
CA MET A 1 -11.95 -8.15 -11.47
C MET A 1 -11.56 -9.59 -11.24
N ASN A 2 -10.31 -9.87 -10.92
CA ASN A 2 -9.84 -11.21 -10.59
C ASN A 2 -10.13 -11.48 -9.11
N HIS A 3 -11.21 -12.20 -8.80
CA HIS A 3 -11.62 -12.45 -7.41
C HIS A 3 -10.56 -13.22 -6.63
N GLN A 4 -9.84 -14.17 -7.26
CA GLN A 4 -8.78 -14.94 -6.60
C GLN A 4 -7.65 -14.04 -6.10
N LEU A 5 -7.23 -13.08 -6.93
CA LEU A 5 -6.22 -12.11 -6.54
C LEU A 5 -6.72 -11.20 -5.40
N ILE A 6 -7.97 -10.74 -5.46
CA ILE A 6 -8.58 -9.94 -4.39
C ILE A 6 -8.59 -10.75 -3.09
N SER A 7 -9.00 -12.03 -3.13
CA SER A 7 -9.05 -12.89 -1.96
C SER A 7 -7.67 -13.07 -1.32
N LYS A 8 -6.66 -13.31 -2.15
CA LYS A 8 -5.26 -13.38 -1.72
C LYS A 8 -4.79 -12.07 -1.09
N ARG A 9 -5.08 -10.92 -1.70
CA ARG A 9 -4.67 -9.59 -1.22
C ARG A 9 -5.35 -9.22 0.09
N VAL A 10 -6.65 -9.48 0.24
CA VAL A 10 -7.37 -9.24 1.50
C VAL A 10 -6.75 -10.06 2.64
N LYS A 11 -6.43 -11.34 2.37
CA LYS A 11 -5.77 -12.21 3.35
C LYS A 11 -4.37 -11.71 3.71
N GLU A 12 -3.55 -11.37 2.70
CA GLU A 12 -2.20 -10.83 2.89
C GLU A 12 -2.23 -9.53 3.69
N ILE A 13 -3.15 -8.61 3.38
CA ILE A 13 -3.30 -7.36 4.14
C ILE A 13 -3.59 -7.67 5.61
N ARG A 14 -4.52 -8.59 5.87
CA ARG A 14 -4.87 -8.96 7.24
C ARG A 14 -3.70 -9.64 7.98
N THR A 15 -3.04 -10.63 7.37
CA THR A 15 -2.02 -11.44 8.06
C THR A 15 -0.63 -10.81 8.04
N GLU A 16 -0.25 -10.14 6.96
CA GLU A 16 1.10 -9.64 6.75
C GLU A 16 1.30 -8.17 7.08
N ILE A 17 0.29 -7.34 6.83
CA ILE A 17 0.38 -5.89 7.12
C ILE A 17 -0.20 -5.59 8.49
N LEU A 18 -1.45 -6.01 8.73
CA LEU A 18 -2.18 -5.68 9.95
C LEU A 18 -1.90 -6.65 11.11
N LYS A 19 -1.40 -7.86 10.82
CA LYS A 19 -1.11 -8.92 11.81
C LYS A 19 -2.34 -9.26 12.69
N MET A 20 -3.52 -9.29 12.08
CA MET A 20 -4.81 -9.50 12.77
C MET A 20 -5.40 -10.89 12.53
N SER A 21 -6.15 -11.41 13.49
CA SER A 21 -7.13 -12.48 13.28
C SER A 21 -8.33 -11.99 12.45
N GLN A 22 -9.12 -12.91 11.89
CA GLN A 22 -10.35 -12.55 11.17
C GLN A 22 -11.36 -11.80 12.06
N SER A 23 -11.37 -12.09 13.37
CA SER A 23 -12.24 -11.40 14.33
C SER A 23 -11.79 -9.97 14.60
N GLU A 24 -10.49 -9.75 14.76
CA GLU A 24 -9.94 -8.40 14.94
C GLU A 24 -10.14 -7.57 13.67
N PHE A 25 -9.93 -8.17 12.50
CA PHE A 25 -10.10 -7.49 11.22
C PHE A 25 -11.53 -7.02 10.97
N ILE A 26 -12.53 -7.87 11.21
CA ILE A 26 -13.94 -7.46 11.04
C ILE A 26 -14.35 -6.38 12.04
N ASN A 27 -13.83 -6.45 13.28
CA ASN A 27 -14.09 -5.45 14.32
C ASN A 27 -13.45 -4.11 13.96
N ALA A 28 -12.21 -4.11 13.45
CA ALA A 28 -11.50 -2.91 12.99
C ALA A 28 -12.20 -2.24 11.80
N LEU A 29 -12.88 -3.01 10.95
CA LEU A 29 -13.72 -2.51 9.87
C LEU A 29 -15.12 -2.04 10.34
N GLY A 30 -15.45 -2.17 11.63
CA GLY A 30 -16.77 -1.80 12.18
C GLY A 30 -17.90 -2.69 11.68
N LEU A 31 -17.60 -3.90 11.21
CA LEU A 31 -18.55 -4.84 10.64
C LEU A 31 -18.92 -5.94 11.65
N LYS A 32 -20.15 -6.49 11.52
CA LYS A 32 -20.67 -7.46 12.49
C LYS A 32 -20.45 -8.93 12.12
N SER A 33 -20.17 -9.22 10.85
CA SER A 33 -20.19 -10.61 10.33
C SER A 33 -18.80 -11.18 10.09
N LYS A 34 -18.37 -12.11 10.95
CA LYS A 34 -17.09 -12.84 10.80
C LYS A 34 -17.07 -13.77 9.58
N SER A 35 -18.22 -14.33 9.20
CA SER A 35 -18.31 -15.25 8.06
C SER A 35 -17.96 -14.57 6.74
N ALA A 36 -18.14 -13.25 6.65
CA ALA A 36 -17.78 -12.47 5.47
C ALA A 36 -16.27 -12.51 5.19
N VAL A 37 -15.43 -12.39 6.22
CA VAL A 37 -13.96 -12.41 6.05
C VAL A 37 -13.49 -13.76 5.52
N SER A 38 -14.00 -14.85 6.09
CA SER A 38 -13.64 -16.20 5.62
C SER A 38 -14.05 -16.44 4.16
N MET A 39 -15.16 -15.84 3.70
CA MET A 39 -15.58 -15.94 2.30
C MET A 39 -14.68 -15.08 1.41
N TRP A 40 -14.36 -13.86 1.84
CA TRP A 40 -13.48 -12.96 1.09
C TRP A 40 -12.07 -13.48 0.94
N GLU A 41 -11.56 -14.28 1.87
CA GLU A 41 -10.18 -14.78 1.86
C GLU A 41 -10.05 -16.17 1.23
N ASN A 42 -11.15 -16.70 0.69
CA ASN A 42 -11.18 -17.98 0.01
C ASN A 42 -11.19 -17.75 -1.51
N GLU A 43 -10.14 -18.22 -2.19
CA GLU A 43 -9.98 -18.07 -3.64
C GLU A 43 -10.99 -18.93 -4.44
N GLU A 44 -11.58 -19.96 -3.82
CA GLU A 44 -12.59 -20.83 -4.43
C GLU A 44 -14.02 -20.26 -4.35
N ILE A 45 -14.22 -19.17 -3.58
CA ILE A 45 -15.51 -18.54 -3.40
C ILE A 45 -15.51 -17.21 -4.15
N ASP A 46 -16.41 -17.05 -5.12
CA ASP A 46 -16.63 -15.78 -5.82
C ASP A 46 -17.41 -14.78 -4.93
N LYS A 47 -16.76 -14.36 -3.84
CA LYS A 47 -17.23 -13.36 -2.89
C LYS A 47 -16.08 -12.42 -2.57
N CYS A 48 -16.24 -11.16 -2.92
CA CYS A 48 -15.28 -10.11 -2.58
C CYS A 48 -15.90 -9.09 -1.62
N PRO A 49 -15.07 -8.29 -0.92
CA PRO A 49 -15.55 -7.12 -0.20
C PRO A 49 -16.27 -6.15 -1.14
N SER A 50 -17.26 -5.42 -0.61
CA SER A 50 -17.89 -4.34 -1.38
C SER A 50 -16.87 -3.23 -1.68
N ARG A 51 -17.13 -2.39 -2.70
CA ARG A 51 -16.25 -1.25 -2.99
C ARG A 51 -15.99 -0.35 -1.77
N LYS A 52 -17.03 -0.11 -0.96
CA LYS A 52 -16.91 0.63 0.31
C LYS A 52 -15.96 -0.09 1.27
N THR A 53 -16.16 -1.39 1.46
CA THR A 53 -15.31 -2.21 2.32
C THR A 53 -13.86 -2.27 1.82
N SER A 54 -13.62 -2.38 0.51
CA SER A 54 -12.26 -2.34 -0.05
C SER A 54 -11.57 -1.01 0.22
N LEU A 55 -12.29 0.12 0.18
CA LEU A 55 -11.76 1.43 0.58
C LEU A 55 -11.45 1.48 2.09
N ASP A 56 -12.31 0.89 2.92
CA ASP A 56 -12.10 0.86 4.37
C ASP A 56 -10.88 -0.04 4.73
N ILE A 57 -10.71 -1.17 4.04
CA ILE A 57 -9.53 -2.04 4.14
C ILE A 57 -8.26 -1.28 3.72
N ALA A 58 -8.32 -0.59 2.58
CA ALA A 58 -7.19 0.19 2.06
C ALA A 58 -6.73 1.25 3.07
N LYS A 59 -7.68 2.00 3.65
CA LYS A 59 -7.40 2.99 4.70
C LYS A 59 -6.82 2.35 5.96
N LEU A 60 -7.40 1.24 6.42
CA LEU A 60 -6.97 0.56 7.63
C LEU A 60 -5.51 0.08 7.52
N ALA A 61 -5.12 -0.44 6.36
CA ALA A 61 -3.79 -0.98 6.11
C ALA A 61 -2.81 0.02 5.49
N ASN A 62 -3.23 1.27 5.29
CA ASN A 62 -2.46 2.30 4.61
C ASN A 62 -1.90 1.83 3.25
N VAL A 63 -2.75 1.19 2.45
CA VAL A 63 -2.48 0.73 1.08
C VAL A 63 -3.43 1.40 0.09
N SER A 64 -3.12 1.33 -1.20
CA SER A 64 -3.98 1.79 -2.27
C SER A 64 -5.18 0.85 -2.43
N VAL A 65 -6.35 1.39 -2.77
CA VAL A 65 -7.52 0.56 -3.08
C VAL A 65 -7.27 -0.31 -4.34
N SER A 66 -6.46 0.18 -5.28
CA SER A 66 -6.05 -0.56 -6.48
C SER A 66 -5.24 -1.81 -6.12
N TYR A 67 -4.41 -1.76 -5.06
CA TYR A 67 -3.75 -2.95 -4.52
C TYR A 67 -4.76 -3.96 -3.95
N VAL A 68 -5.74 -3.48 -3.17
CA VAL A 68 -6.81 -4.34 -2.61
C VAL A 68 -7.61 -5.02 -3.72
N LEU A 69 -7.91 -4.30 -4.80
CA LEU A 69 -8.70 -4.77 -5.93
C LEU A 69 -7.89 -5.59 -6.95
N GLY A 70 -6.57 -5.74 -6.74
CA GLY A 70 -5.69 -6.47 -7.66
C GLY A 70 -5.47 -5.75 -9.00
N GLU A 71 -5.63 -4.44 -9.03
CA GLU A 71 -5.39 -3.57 -10.21
C GLU A 71 -3.94 -3.07 -10.28
N SER A 72 -3.21 -3.10 -9.16
CA SER A 72 -1.79 -2.76 -9.07
C SER A 72 -1.08 -3.67 -8.04
N ASP A 73 0.20 -3.95 -8.26
CA ASP A 73 1.06 -4.62 -7.30
C ASP A 73 1.72 -3.65 -6.30
N GLU A 74 1.59 -2.34 -6.52
CA GLU A 74 2.10 -1.30 -5.63
C GLU A 74 1.18 -1.10 -4.42
N LYS A 75 1.68 -1.48 -3.24
CA LYS A 75 0.94 -1.40 -1.97
C LYS A 75 0.50 0.02 -1.66
N ASN A 76 1.38 1.02 -1.73
CA ASN A 76 1.00 2.41 -1.50
C ASN A 76 1.92 3.34 -2.31
N PRO A 77 1.45 3.90 -3.44
CA PRO A 77 2.26 4.76 -4.30
C PRO A 77 2.82 5.99 -3.57
N GLU A 78 2.08 6.56 -2.62
CA GLU A 78 2.53 7.73 -1.86
C GLU A 78 3.60 7.39 -0.82
N LEU A 79 3.53 6.22 -0.18
CA LEU A 79 4.61 5.74 0.68
C LEU A 79 5.83 5.37 -0.15
N THR A 80 5.67 4.69 -1.29
CA THR A 80 6.78 4.35 -2.18
C THR A 80 7.53 5.60 -2.62
N ALA A 81 6.83 6.67 -3.01
CA ALA A 81 7.48 7.94 -3.35
C ALA A 81 8.22 8.60 -2.17
N LYS A 82 7.71 8.47 -0.94
CA LYS A 82 8.38 8.97 0.28
C LYS A 82 9.60 8.14 0.65
N ASP A 83 9.48 6.81 0.57
CA ASP A 83 10.55 5.86 0.85
C ASP A 83 11.70 6.02 -0.15
N ASP A 84 11.38 6.19 -1.44
CA ASP A 84 12.37 6.45 -2.48
C ASP A 84 13.11 7.78 -2.26
N LEU A 85 12.39 8.84 -1.89
CA LEU A 85 13.00 10.13 -1.54
C LEU A 85 13.91 10.01 -0.31
N GLU A 86 13.48 9.29 0.72
CA GLU A 86 14.27 9.06 1.93
C GLU A 86 15.55 8.26 1.62
N GLN A 87 15.45 7.21 0.79
CA GLN A 87 16.60 6.43 0.35
C GLN A 87 17.59 7.28 -0.46
N VAL A 88 17.11 8.12 -1.37
CA VAL A 88 17.95 9.07 -2.12
C VAL A 88 18.67 10.02 -1.17
N MET A 89 17.99 10.54 -0.14
CA MET A 89 18.58 11.43 0.85
C MET A 89 19.66 10.73 1.70
N ILE A 90 19.43 9.46 2.08
CA ILE A 90 20.43 8.62 2.77
C ILE A 90 21.66 8.42 1.87
N ASP A 91 21.45 8.08 0.61
CA ASP A 91 22.52 7.83 -0.35
C ASP A 91 23.35 9.08 -0.59
N ILE A 92 22.73 10.26 -0.69
CA ILE A 92 23.44 11.55 -0.79
C ILE A 92 24.31 11.79 0.44
N ARG A 93 23.75 11.66 1.65
CA ARG A 93 24.47 11.86 2.91
C ARG A 93 25.67 10.92 3.07
N SER A 94 25.63 9.74 2.46
CA SER A 94 26.74 8.78 2.47
C SER A 94 27.96 9.22 1.65
N LYS A 95 27.82 10.23 0.77
CA LYS A 95 28.92 10.71 -0.09
C LYS A 95 29.74 11.79 0.60
N ASN A 96 30.90 12.10 0.01
CA ASN A 96 31.73 13.21 0.49
C ASN A 96 31.06 14.59 0.25
N PRO A 97 31.49 15.65 0.95
CA PRO A 97 30.84 16.97 0.88
C PRO A 97 30.79 17.58 -0.53
N ASP A 98 31.83 17.39 -1.34
CA ASP A 98 31.87 17.93 -2.71
C ASP A 98 30.83 17.25 -3.60
N LYS A 99 30.71 15.92 -3.50
CA LYS A 99 29.72 15.15 -4.25
C LYS A 99 28.29 15.40 -3.75
N GLN A 100 28.11 15.58 -2.45
CA GLN A 100 26.82 16.01 -1.90
C GLN A 100 26.37 17.33 -2.53
N LYS A 101 27.27 18.31 -2.60
CA LYS A 101 26.98 19.62 -3.19
C LYS A 101 26.63 19.52 -4.68
N GLU A 102 27.40 18.75 -5.44
CA GLU A 102 27.13 18.51 -6.87
C GLU A 102 25.74 17.88 -7.09
N LEU A 103 25.42 16.82 -6.33
CA LEU A 103 24.12 16.14 -6.43
C LEU A 103 22.95 17.04 -6.06
N ILE A 104 23.09 17.84 -5.00
CA ILE A 104 22.06 18.80 -4.59
C ILE A 104 21.82 19.86 -5.68
N GLU A 105 22.88 20.38 -6.31
CA GLU A 105 22.73 21.35 -7.40
C GLU A 105 22.06 20.74 -8.63
N MET A 106 22.35 19.49 -8.97
CA MET A 106 21.64 18.76 -10.04
C MET A 106 20.14 18.65 -9.72
N ILE A 107 19.79 18.26 -8.49
CA ILE A 107 18.39 18.14 -8.05
C ILE A 107 17.68 19.50 -8.14
N LYS A 108 18.31 20.59 -7.67
CA LYS A 108 17.74 21.95 -7.75
C LYS A 108 17.47 22.37 -9.20
N GLN A 109 18.38 22.04 -10.13
CA GLN A 109 18.18 22.33 -11.55
C GLN A 109 16.99 21.56 -12.11
N LEU A 110 16.87 20.27 -11.80
CA LEU A 110 15.75 19.43 -12.23
C LEU A 110 14.41 19.97 -11.71
N VAL A 111 14.32 20.29 -10.41
CA VAL A 111 13.09 20.84 -9.80
C VAL A 111 12.67 22.15 -10.46
N LYS A 112 13.62 23.00 -10.85
CA LYS A 112 13.35 24.26 -11.54
C LYS A 112 12.80 24.06 -12.96
N ILE A 113 13.16 22.96 -13.63
CA ILE A 113 12.69 22.62 -14.97
C ILE A 113 11.30 22.00 -14.93
N SER A 114 11.02 21.18 -13.92
CA SER A 114 9.78 20.42 -13.77
C SER A 114 8.70 21.13 -12.95
N GLY A 115 8.75 22.45 -12.81
CA GLY A 115 7.72 23.19 -12.09
C GLY A 115 6.35 23.09 -12.79
N ASP A 116 5.35 22.61 -12.05
CA ASP A 116 3.92 22.88 -12.31
C ASP A 116 3.60 24.39 -12.14
#